data_AF-A0A4V6A421-F1
#
_entry.id   AF-A0A4V6A421-F1
#
_cell.length_a   1.000
_cell.length_b   1.000
_cell.length_c   1.000
_cell.angle_alpha   90.00
_cell.angle_beta   90.00
_cell.angle_gamma   90.00
#
_symmetry.space_group_name_H-M   'P 1'
#
loop_
_entity.id
_entity.type
_entity.pdbx_description
1 polymer ?
#
loop_
_entity_poly.entity_id
_entity_poly.type
_entity_poly.pdbx_seq_one_letter_code
_entity_poly.pdbx_strand_id
1 'polypeptide(L)'
;MEKGKAWRWVMGLVYIFSVANIWIAASFVVQSVVDAGVSPFLVTYICNSLFVIYIPMVEIGRCLEDSYGSLLFWRNKKRSSLEELRESEQAILLGDGYLGVKADELNPSVILKDGISSLNEKAVHSNLESVSNELERTLPVQADEDVNKGVDEKGRWTRARVAKVSLLICPFWFLAQLTFNLSLKYTSVTSNTILSSVSSLFTFVVSLVFLGEKFTWVKLLSVLFCMAGTIIVSLGDSETGLSAVSSKPLLGDILALVSAGLYAVYITLIRLKLPDNDGKSGHASMAQFLGYLGLFNLIIFLPVALVLDLTNLEPFCKLTWKQFGLIVGKGLLDNVLSDYLWAKAVLLTTTTVATAGLSIQVPLAAIVDSLIGNAPRLMDGLGALAVLIGFVGINIPSDAFSRSKGASIQLENENVRSTDQDSLSLPQTTVGIS
;
A
#
# COMPACT_ATOMS: atom_id res chain seq x y z
N MET A 1 9.12 -8.55 18.73
CA MET A 1 8.12 -8.66 17.65
C MET A 1 7.70 -10.12 17.50
N GLU A 2 6.41 -10.43 17.36
CA GLU A 2 6.00 -11.80 17.03
C GLU A 2 6.45 -12.19 15.61
N LYS A 3 6.84 -13.45 15.42
CA LYS A 3 7.42 -13.95 14.15
C LYS A 3 6.54 -13.64 12.92
N GLY A 4 5.21 -13.69 13.05
CA GLY A 4 4.28 -13.40 11.96
C GLY A 4 4.30 -11.95 11.46
N LYS A 5 4.60 -10.96 12.33
CA LYS A 5 4.72 -9.54 11.92
C LYS A 5 6.01 -9.29 11.14
N ALA A 6 7.12 -9.88 11.58
CA ALA A 6 8.38 -9.85 10.83
C ALA A 6 8.26 -10.55 9.46
N TRP A 7 7.59 -11.70 9.39
CA TRP A 7 7.34 -12.41 8.13
C TRP A 7 6.51 -11.59 7.14
N ARG A 8 5.42 -10.94 7.60
CA ARG A 8 4.62 -10.02 6.76
C ARG A 8 5.45 -8.88 6.18
N TRP A 9 6.32 -8.28 7.00
CA TRP A 9 7.23 -7.21 6.54
C TRP A 9 8.22 -7.71 5.46
N VAL A 10 8.89 -8.84 5.71
CA VAL A 10 9.83 -9.45 4.74
C VAL A 10 9.15 -9.80 3.42
N MET A 11 7.93 -10.36 3.45
CA MET A 11 7.13 -10.60 2.23
C MET A 11 6.85 -9.31 1.46
N GLY A 12 6.59 -8.20 2.15
CA GLY A 12 6.43 -6.89 1.51
C GLY A 12 7.71 -6.37 0.86
N LEU A 13 8.88 -6.55 1.50
CA LEU A 13 10.17 -6.19 0.90
C LEU A 13 10.51 -7.04 -0.33
N VAL A 14 10.20 -8.34 -0.29
CA VAL A 14 10.34 -9.24 -1.46
C VAL A 14 9.48 -8.74 -2.62
N TYR A 15 8.22 -8.33 -2.37
CA TYR A 15 7.39 -7.73 -3.41
C TYR A 15 7.96 -6.41 -3.97
N ILE A 16 8.50 -5.50 -3.13
CA ILE A 16 9.14 -4.26 -3.62
C ILE A 16 10.32 -4.59 -4.55
N PHE A 17 11.15 -5.58 -4.18
CA PHE A 17 12.26 -6.01 -5.03
C PHE A 17 11.77 -6.66 -6.34
N SER A 18 10.76 -7.53 -6.30
CA SER A 18 10.17 -8.11 -7.51
C SER A 18 9.61 -7.02 -8.44
N VAL A 19 8.91 -6.03 -7.88
CA VAL A 19 8.35 -4.88 -8.63
C VAL A 19 9.46 -4.06 -9.30
N ALA A 20 10.54 -3.78 -8.57
CA ALA A 20 11.69 -3.06 -9.12
C ALA A 20 12.31 -3.78 -10.32
N ASN A 21 12.46 -5.10 -10.27
CA ASN A 21 12.96 -5.90 -11.41
C ASN A 21 11.99 -5.85 -12.61
N ILE A 22 10.67 -5.96 -12.36
CA ILE A 22 9.65 -5.93 -13.42
C ILE A 22 9.63 -4.56 -14.12
N TRP A 23 9.64 -3.45 -13.37
CA TRP A 23 9.60 -2.10 -13.92
C TRP A 23 10.85 -1.77 -14.75
N ILE A 24 12.05 -2.21 -14.34
CA ILE A 24 13.26 -2.09 -15.15
C ILE A 24 13.12 -2.84 -16.49
N ALA A 25 12.71 -4.12 -16.43
CA ALA A 25 12.49 -4.92 -17.65
C ALA A 25 11.41 -4.31 -18.57
N ALA A 26 10.33 -3.78 -18.00
CA ALA A 26 9.26 -3.12 -18.72
C ALA A 26 9.65 -1.75 -19.31
N SER A 27 10.70 -1.10 -18.78
CA SER A 27 11.18 0.21 -19.27
C SER A 27 11.86 0.09 -20.63
N PHE A 28 12.65 -0.96 -20.85
CA PHE A 28 13.19 -1.30 -22.18
C PHE A 28 12.07 -1.58 -23.20
N VAL A 29 10.98 -2.23 -22.77
CA VAL A 29 9.80 -2.45 -23.62
C VAL A 29 9.12 -1.11 -23.97
N VAL A 30 9.01 -0.16 -23.02
CA VAL A 30 8.47 1.19 -23.30
C VAL A 30 9.31 1.90 -24.36
N GLN A 31 10.64 1.93 -24.22
CA GLN A 31 11.54 2.57 -25.18
C GLN A 31 11.28 2.03 -26.60
N SER A 32 11.31 0.70 -26.78
CA SER A 32 11.07 0.08 -28.10
C SER A 32 9.67 0.34 -28.70
N VAL A 33 8.66 0.67 -27.89
CA VAL A 33 7.30 1.00 -28.32
C VAL A 33 7.14 2.49 -28.63
N VAL A 34 7.81 3.37 -27.87
CA VAL A 34 7.81 4.83 -28.07
C VAL A 34 8.67 5.22 -29.27
N ASP A 35 9.83 4.59 -29.46
CA ASP A 35 10.69 4.76 -30.65
C ASP A 35 9.95 4.32 -31.94
N ALA A 36 9.00 3.39 -31.81
CA ALA A 36 8.11 2.97 -32.89
C ALA A 36 6.91 3.93 -33.12
N GLY A 37 6.87 5.09 -32.46
CA GLY A 37 5.92 6.18 -32.72
C GLY A 37 4.54 6.05 -32.07
N VAL A 38 4.38 5.21 -31.05
CA VAL A 38 3.11 5.07 -30.31
C VAL A 38 2.96 6.19 -29.27
N SER A 39 1.76 6.79 -29.14
CA SER A 39 1.54 7.84 -28.14
C SER A 39 1.51 7.32 -26.68
N PRO A 40 2.14 8.03 -25.72
CA PRO A 40 2.06 7.71 -24.30
C PRO A 40 0.64 7.65 -23.72
N PHE A 41 -0.31 8.46 -24.21
CA PHE A 41 -1.70 8.41 -23.73
C PHE A 41 -2.35 7.07 -24.10
N LEU A 42 -2.22 6.65 -25.36
CA LEU A 42 -2.74 5.37 -25.85
C LEU A 42 -2.15 4.17 -25.09
N VAL A 43 -0.84 4.17 -24.81
CA VAL A 43 -0.18 3.16 -23.96
C VAL A 43 -0.78 3.17 -22.56
N THR A 44 -0.88 4.34 -21.93
CA THR A 44 -1.42 4.51 -20.57
C THR A 44 -2.87 4.05 -20.46
N TYR A 45 -3.72 4.38 -21.44
CA TYR A 45 -5.13 3.99 -21.47
C TYR A 45 -5.31 2.47 -21.62
N ILE A 46 -4.58 1.83 -22.55
CA ILE A 46 -4.63 0.37 -22.73
C ILE A 46 -4.12 -0.34 -21.48
N CYS A 47 -2.96 0.07 -20.96
CA CYS A 47 -2.33 -0.59 -19.81
C CYS A 47 -3.16 -0.47 -18.52
N ASN A 48 -3.68 0.71 -18.20
CA ASN A 48 -4.56 0.88 -17.03
C ASN A 48 -5.93 0.19 -17.21
N SER A 49 -6.41 0.00 -18.44
CA SER A 49 -7.66 -0.73 -18.68
C SER A 49 -7.50 -2.25 -18.52
N LEU A 50 -6.31 -2.81 -18.76
CA LEU A 50 -6.03 -4.25 -18.62
C LEU A 50 -6.25 -4.77 -17.18
N PHE A 51 -6.19 -3.91 -16.16
CA PHE A 51 -6.59 -4.25 -14.79
C PHE A 51 -7.97 -4.90 -14.69
N VAL A 52 -8.89 -4.60 -15.62
CA VAL A 52 -10.24 -5.21 -15.67
C VAL A 52 -10.22 -6.74 -15.68
N ILE A 53 -9.13 -7.36 -16.12
CA ILE A 53 -8.91 -8.83 -16.10
C ILE A 53 -9.02 -9.43 -14.69
N TYR A 54 -8.78 -8.65 -13.63
CA TYR A 54 -8.96 -9.11 -12.26
C TYR A 54 -10.42 -9.35 -11.86
N ILE A 55 -11.39 -8.72 -12.53
CA ILE A 55 -12.82 -8.95 -12.23
C ILE A 55 -13.20 -10.42 -12.51
N PRO A 56 -13.08 -10.95 -13.76
CA PRO A 56 -13.38 -12.36 -14.01
C PRO A 56 -12.43 -13.29 -13.27
N MET A 57 -11.14 -12.94 -13.11
CA MET A 57 -10.18 -13.79 -12.38
C MET A 57 -10.60 -14.02 -10.92
N VAL A 58 -11.02 -12.98 -10.19
CA VAL A 58 -11.49 -13.15 -8.80
C VAL A 58 -12.89 -13.74 -8.75
N GLU A 59 -13.78 -13.44 -9.69
CA GLU A 59 -15.12 -14.02 -9.68
C GLU A 59 -15.10 -15.54 -9.97
N ILE A 60 -14.21 -15.99 -10.87
CA ILE A 60 -13.90 -17.42 -11.05
C ILE A 60 -13.31 -18.00 -9.75
N GLY A 61 -12.36 -17.31 -9.12
CA GLY A 61 -11.78 -17.74 -7.83
C GLY A 61 -12.83 -17.91 -6.72
N ARG A 62 -13.76 -16.96 -6.58
CA ARG A 62 -14.88 -17.01 -5.62
C ARG A 62 -15.86 -18.12 -5.97
N CYS A 63 -16.26 -18.25 -7.24
CA CYS A 63 -17.14 -19.32 -7.71
C CYS A 63 -16.54 -20.72 -7.45
N LEU A 64 -15.24 -20.89 -7.68
CA LEU A 64 -14.52 -22.12 -7.33
C LEU A 64 -14.46 -22.35 -5.82
N GLU A 65 -14.12 -21.34 -5.00
CA GLU A 65 -14.08 -21.47 -3.53
C GLU A 65 -15.47 -21.78 -2.93
N ASP A 66 -16.52 -21.18 -3.46
CA ASP A 66 -17.90 -21.42 -3.05
C ASP A 66 -18.38 -22.81 -3.51
N SER A 67 -18.00 -23.24 -4.73
CA SER A 67 -18.30 -24.57 -5.28
C SER A 67 -17.55 -25.69 -4.54
N TYR A 68 -16.21 -25.64 -4.44
CA TYR A 68 -15.40 -26.61 -3.68
C TYR A 68 -15.74 -26.61 -2.20
N GLY A 69 -16.06 -25.46 -1.60
CA GLY A 69 -16.58 -25.36 -0.24
C GLY A 69 -17.89 -26.12 -0.07
N SER A 70 -18.86 -25.93 -0.99
CA SER A 70 -20.12 -26.68 -0.99
C SER A 70 -19.89 -28.20 -1.17
N LEU A 71 -18.93 -28.59 -2.02
CA LEU A 71 -18.63 -29.99 -2.34
C LEU A 71 -17.94 -30.70 -1.16
N LEU A 72 -17.03 -30.01 -0.46
CA LEU A 72 -16.42 -30.50 0.78
C LEU A 72 -17.47 -30.63 1.91
N PHE A 73 -18.35 -29.63 2.04
CA PHE A 73 -19.44 -29.62 3.03
C PHE A 73 -20.47 -30.72 2.75
N TRP A 74 -20.85 -30.92 1.49
CA TRP A 74 -21.76 -32.00 1.07
C TRP A 74 -21.11 -33.38 1.26
N ARG A 75 -19.79 -33.51 1.03
CA ARG A 75 -19.05 -34.75 1.32
C ARG A 75 -18.98 -35.05 2.83
N ASN A 76 -18.87 -34.04 3.68
CA ASN A 76 -18.97 -34.21 5.13
C ASN A 76 -20.40 -34.55 5.57
N LYS A 77 -21.42 -33.84 5.08
CA LYS A 77 -22.84 -34.11 5.41
C LYS A 77 -23.29 -35.49 4.95
N LYS A 78 -22.82 -35.96 3.79
CA LYS A 78 -23.05 -37.32 3.29
C LYS A 78 -22.29 -38.39 4.08
N ARG A 79 -21.26 -38.01 4.86
CA ARG A 79 -20.57 -38.90 5.79
C ARG A 79 -21.29 -38.96 7.14
N SER A 80 -21.67 -37.81 7.71
CA SER A 80 -22.42 -37.79 8.98
C SER A 80 -23.76 -38.54 8.86
N SER A 81 -24.51 -38.35 7.76
CA SER A 81 -25.76 -39.09 7.53
C SER A 81 -25.57 -40.60 7.32
N LEU A 82 -24.35 -41.05 6.99
CA LEU A 82 -24.00 -42.46 6.86
C LEU A 82 -23.58 -43.05 8.21
N GLU A 83 -22.91 -42.26 9.05
CA GLU A 83 -22.66 -42.58 10.46
C GLU A 83 -23.99 -42.68 11.24
N GLU A 84 -24.89 -41.69 11.12
CA GLU A 84 -26.23 -41.68 11.73
C GLU A 84 -27.09 -42.89 11.29
N LEU A 85 -27.10 -43.23 9.99
CA LEU A 85 -27.80 -44.42 9.49
C LEU A 85 -27.23 -45.71 10.10
N ARG A 86 -25.91 -45.83 10.15
CA ARG A 86 -25.18 -46.99 10.69
C ARG A 86 -25.38 -47.14 12.20
N GLU A 87 -25.44 -46.03 12.94
CA GLU A 87 -25.82 -46.03 14.36
C GLU A 87 -27.29 -46.43 14.55
N SER A 88 -28.20 -46.00 13.66
CA SER A 88 -29.61 -46.42 13.71
C SER A 88 -29.80 -47.91 13.37
N GLU A 89 -29.04 -48.47 12.43
CA GLU A 89 -29.04 -49.92 12.15
C GLU A 89 -28.51 -50.72 13.36
N GLN A 90 -27.44 -50.25 14.01
CA GLN A 90 -26.96 -50.89 15.24
C GLN A 90 -27.96 -50.76 16.40
N ALA A 91 -28.65 -49.63 16.54
CA ALA A 91 -29.69 -49.45 17.56
C ALA A 91 -30.91 -50.38 17.33
N ILE A 92 -31.32 -50.57 16.07
CA ILE A 92 -32.40 -51.51 15.72
C ILE A 92 -31.98 -52.96 15.99
N LEU A 93 -30.74 -53.34 15.68
CA LEU A 93 -30.19 -54.69 15.95
C LEU A 93 -29.93 -54.97 17.44
N LEU A 94 -29.92 -53.95 18.29
CA LEU A 94 -29.81 -54.06 19.76
C LEU A 94 -31.14 -53.77 20.48
N GLY A 95 -32.21 -53.46 19.74
CA GLY A 95 -33.46 -52.91 20.29
C GLY A 95 -34.50 -53.94 20.75
N ASP A 96 -34.34 -55.23 20.45
CA ASP A 96 -35.30 -56.30 20.80
C ASP A 96 -35.11 -56.79 22.26
N GLY A 97 -34.94 -55.84 23.20
CA GLY A 97 -34.50 -56.13 24.56
C GLY A 97 -34.91 -55.08 25.61
N TYR A 98 -35.85 -55.49 26.47
CA TYR A 98 -36.26 -54.89 27.75
C TYR A 98 -37.14 -53.62 27.78
N LEU A 99 -38.21 -53.73 28.58
CA LEU A 99 -39.13 -52.69 29.02
C LEU A 99 -38.50 -51.79 30.10
N GLY A 100 -38.84 -50.49 30.13
CA GLY A 100 -38.44 -49.57 31.23
C GLY A 100 -39.22 -48.24 31.24
N VAL A 101 -40.18 -48.10 32.15
CA VAL A 101 -41.11 -46.94 32.27
C VAL A 101 -40.62 -45.87 33.26
N LYS A 102 -40.60 -44.57 32.87
CA LYS A 102 -41.20 -43.44 33.62
C LYS A 102 -41.16 -42.07 32.88
N ALA A 103 -41.75 -41.03 33.49
CA ALA A 103 -42.13 -39.74 32.89
C ALA A 103 -41.84 -38.51 33.80
N ASP A 104 -42.43 -37.35 33.45
CA ASP A 104 -42.51 -36.03 34.15
C ASP A 104 -41.26 -35.10 34.10
N GLU A 105 -41.36 -33.74 34.16
CA GLU A 105 -42.30 -32.79 33.51
C GLU A 105 -41.78 -31.30 33.60
N LEU A 106 -42.33 -30.41 32.74
CA LEU A 106 -42.46 -28.92 32.89
C LEU A 106 -41.24 -27.95 32.84
N ASN A 107 -41.54 -26.64 32.62
CA ASN A 107 -40.60 -25.53 32.30
C ASN A 107 -40.84 -24.22 33.15
N PRO A 108 -40.82 -22.95 32.64
CA PRO A 108 -39.78 -21.95 33.02
C PRO A 108 -40.31 -20.55 33.48
N SER A 109 -39.44 -19.53 33.69
CA SER A 109 -39.82 -18.10 33.78
C SER A 109 -38.65 -17.08 33.53
N VAL A 110 -38.97 -15.78 33.42
CA VAL A 110 -38.12 -14.66 32.88
C VAL A 110 -38.36 -13.33 33.65
N ILE A 111 -37.34 -12.45 33.82
CA ILE A 111 -37.46 -11.07 34.38
C ILE A 111 -36.53 -10.05 33.64
N LEU A 112 -36.89 -8.75 33.63
CA LEU A 112 -36.22 -7.59 32.96
C LEU A 112 -36.57 -6.25 33.69
N LYS A 113 -35.87 -5.11 33.41
CA LYS A 113 -36.05 -3.67 33.87
C LYS A 113 -35.31 -3.27 35.18
N ASP A 114 -34.95 -2.02 35.57
CA ASP A 114 -34.79 -0.60 35.04
C ASP A 114 -33.97 0.22 36.10
N GLY A 115 -33.50 1.50 36.02
CA GLY A 115 -33.38 2.53 34.95
C GLY A 115 -33.22 4.02 35.43
N ILE A 116 -32.36 4.84 34.78
CA ILE A 116 -32.41 6.34 34.55
C ILE A 116 -31.87 7.41 35.58
N SER A 117 -31.05 8.37 35.06
CA SER A 117 -30.73 9.79 35.50
C SER A 117 -29.76 10.06 36.69
N SER A 118 -29.08 11.24 36.88
CA SER A 118 -29.23 12.62 36.34
C SER A 118 -27.94 13.53 36.42
N LEU A 119 -27.88 14.59 35.56
CA LEU A 119 -27.36 16.00 35.65
C LEU A 119 -26.14 16.44 36.55
N ASN A 120 -25.45 17.59 36.39
CA ASN A 120 -25.00 18.49 35.27
C ASN A 120 -24.39 19.82 35.84
N GLU A 121 -23.15 20.24 35.53
CA GLU A 121 -22.76 21.69 35.56
C GLU A 121 -21.60 22.09 34.61
N LYS A 122 -21.54 23.40 34.27
CA LYS A 122 -20.73 24.15 33.28
C LYS A 122 -19.21 24.06 33.56
N ALA A 123 -18.28 24.09 32.60
CA ALA A 123 -18.16 24.80 31.31
C ALA A 123 -17.73 26.28 31.40
N VAL A 124 -16.40 26.55 31.35
CA VAL A 124 -15.73 27.62 30.57
C VAL A 124 -14.29 27.18 30.28
N HIS A 125 -13.98 26.82 29.04
CA HIS A 125 -12.65 27.09 28.42
C HIS A 125 -12.64 26.99 26.88
N SER A 126 -13.81 27.12 26.25
CA SER A 126 -13.94 27.32 24.81
C SER A 126 -13.18 28.58 24.35
N ASN A 127 -12.29 28.43 23.37
CA ASN A 127 -11.98 29.44 22.32
C ASN A 127 -10.71 29.11 21.47
N LEU A 128 -10.01 27.99 21.73
CA LEU A 128 -8.89 27.55 20.87
C LEU A 128 -9.20 26.31 20.00
N GLU A 129 -10.41 25.74 20.10
CA GLU A 129 -10.87 24.60 19.29
C GLU A 129 -11.70 25.01 18.06
N SER A 130 -12.05 26.29 17.91
CA SER A 130 -12.94 26.77 16.83
C SER A 130 -12.30 26.70 15.43
N VAL A 131 -10.98 26.79 15.32
CA VAL A 131 -10.27 26.76 14.03
C VAL A 131 -10.12 25.32 13.49
N SER A 132 -10.02 24.33 14.37
CA SER A 132 -9.96 22.91 13.98
C SER A 132 -11.26 22.41 13.35
N ASN A 133 -12.40 22.92 13.81
CA ASN A 133 -13.73 22.38 13.50
C ASN A 133 -14.33 22.86 12.15
N GLU A 134 -13.77 23.86 11.48
CA GLU A 134 -14.27 24.29 10.16
C GLU A 134 -13.66 23.50 8.99
N LEU A 135 -12.40 23.06 9.10
CA LEU A 135 -11.74 22.31 8.01
C LEU A 135 -12.31 20.88 7.83
N GLU A 136 -12.98 20.36 8.87
CA GLU A 136 -13.51 18.99 8.90
C GLU A 136 -14.93 18.87 8.27
N ARG A 137 -15.53 19.97 7.78
CA ARG A 137 -16.93 20.01 7.33
C ARG A 137 -17.22 19.92 5.83
N THR A 138 -16.21 19.89 4.96
CA THR A 138 -16.41 19.98 3.50
C THR A 138 -16.37 18.63 2.76
N LEU A 139 -16.31 17.49 3.47
CA LEU A 139 -16.45 16.15 2.90
C LEU A 139 -17.38 15.29 3.76
N PRO A 140 -18.44 14.67 3.20
CA PRO A 140 -19.39 13.87 3.97
C PRO A 140 -18.81 12.49 4.33
N VAL A 141 -18.01 12.44 5.40
CA VAL A 141 -17.57 11.18 6.01
C VAL A 141 -18.74 10.57 6.77
N GLN A 142 -19.51 9.72 6.10
CA GLN A 142 -20.51 8.87 6.75
C GLN A 142 -19.81 7.76 7.58
N ALA A 143 -19.47 8.11 8.82
CA ALA A 143 -19.59 7.22 9.97
C ALA A 143 -20.66 7.85 10.89
N ASP A 144 -21.53 7.10 11.57
CA ASP A 144 -21.46 5.68 11.89
C ASP A 144 -22.87 5.04 11.80
N GLU A 145 -22.97 3.79 11.32
CA GLU A 145 -24.14 2.86 11.45
C GLU A 145 -24.00 1.60 10.57
N ASP A 146 -23.34 1.68 9.41
CA ASP A 146 -23.49 0.69 8.33
C ASP A 146 -22.53 -0.52 8.40
N VAL A 147 -21.88 -0.72 9.55
CA VAL A 147 -20.74 -1.65 9.75
C VAL A 147 -21.03 -3.09 9.33
N ASN A 148 -22.26 -3.58 9.58
CA ASN A 148 -22.69 -4.95 9.24
C ASN A 148 -23.23 -5.13 7.81
N LYS A 149 -23.35 -4.08 6.97
CA LYS A 149 -23.81 -4.23 5.57
C LYS A 149 -22.66 -4.34 4.55
N GLY A 150 -21.42 -4.10 4.97
CA GLY A 150 -20.26 -3.97 4.08
C GLY A 150 -19.45 -5.26 3.80
N VAL A 151 -19.90 -6.43 4.29
CA VAL A 151 -19.12 -7.67 4.32
C VAL A 151 -20.03 -8.87 3.98
N ASP A 152 -19.50 -9.90 3.31
CA ASP A 152 -20.19 -11.15 3.01
C ASP A 152 -20.09 -12.18 4.16
N GLU A 153 -20.88 -13.27 4.07
CA GLU A 153 -20.94 -14.35 5.09
C GLU A 153 -19.59 -15.03 5.37
N LYS A 154 -18.59 -14.86 4.47
CA LYS A 154 -17.23 -15.37 4.62
C LYS A 154 -16.22 -14.31 5.07
N GLY A 155 -16.71 -13.16 5.56
CA GLY A 155 -15.88 -12.08 6.08
C GLY A 155 -15.17 -11.25 5.00
N ARG A 156 -15.53 -11.37 3.72
CA ARG A 156 -14.89 -10.67 2.58
C ARG A 156 -15.72 -9.44 2.18
N TRP A 157 -15.10 -8.39 1.65
CA TRP A 157 -15.85 -7.16 1.31
C TRP A 157 -16.88 -7.38 0.19
N THR A 158 -18.08 -6.79 0.37
CA THR A 158 -19.15 -6.80 -0.65
C THR A 158 -18.68 -6.09 -1.92
N ARG A 159 -19.01 -6.63 -3.11
CA ARG A 159 -18.62 -6.06 -4.42
C ARG A 159 -18.84 -4.54 -4.51
N ALA A 160 -20.01 -4.07 -4.06
CA ALA A 160 -20.37 -2.64 -4.04
C ALA A 160 -19.47 -1.77 -3.15
N ARG A 161 -18.96 -2.29 -2.02
CA ARG A 161 -18.03 -1.58 -1.12
C ARG A 161 -16.67 -1.41 -1.78
N VAL A 162 -16.15 -2.48 -2.38
CA VAL A 162 -14.88 -2.44 -3.14
C VAL A 162 -15.01 -1.49 -4.33
N ALA A 163 -16.12 -1.57 -5.08
CA ALA A 163 -16.39 -0.66 -6.20
C ALA A 163 -16.47 0.82 -5.76
N LYS A 164 -17.19 1.15 -4.67
CA LYS A 164 -17.28 2.53 -4.15
C LYS A 164 -15.91 3.10 -3.76
N VAL A 165 -15.04 2.29 -3.14
CA VAL A 165 -13.66 2.70 -2.81
C VAL A 165 -12.78 2.83 -4.06
N SER A 166 -12.92 1.91 -5.02
CA SER A 166 -12.15 1.94 -6.27
C SER A 166 -12.51 3.15 -7.12
N LEU A 167 -13.80 3.52 -7.20
CA LEU A 167 -14.28 4.71 -7.89
C LEU A 167 -13.74 6.01 -7.27
N LEU A 168 -13.67 6.08 -5.94
CA LEU A 168 -13.10 7.23 -5.22
C LEU A 168 -11.60 7.42 -5.50
N ILE A 169 -10.86 6.32 -5.68
CA ILE A 169 -9.40 6.33 -5.85
C ILE A 169 -8.98 6.42 -7.34
N CYS A 170 -9.83 5.96 -8.26
CA CYS A 170 -9.63 6.01 -9.72
C CYS A 170 -9.15 7.37 -10.28
N PRO A 171 -9.77 8.53 -9.95
CA PRO A 171 -9.33 9.81 -10.51
C PRO A 171 -7.92 10.21 -10.05
N PHE A 172 -7.51 9.86 -8.82
CA PHE A 172 -6.16 10.15 -8.32
C PHE A 172 -5.10 9.31 -9.05
N TRP A 173 -5.36 8.01 -9.25
CA TRP A 173 -4.48 7.13 -10.03
C TRP A 173 -4.30 7.65 -11.45
N PHE A 174 -5.42 7.83 -12.18
CA PHE A 174 -5.35 8.21 -13.59
C PHE A 174 -4.76 9.60 -13.77
N LEU A 175 -5.12 10.58 -12.94
CA LEU A 175 -4.59 11.94 -13.08
C LEU A 175 -3.09 11.98 -12.75
N ALA A 176 -2.60 11.20 -11.77
CA ALA A 176 -1.16 11.06 -11.53
C ALA A 176 -0.44 10.47 -12.75
N GLN A 177 -0.94 9.36 -13.30
CA GLN A 177 -0.31 8.71 -14.46
C GLN A 177 -0.40 9.57 -15.73
N LEU A 178 -1.51 10.29 -15.94
CA LEU A 178 -1.67 11.23 -17.06
C LEU A 178 -0.69 12.40 -16.96
N THR A 179 -0.59 13.05 -15.79
CA THR A 179 0.31 14.20 -15.63
C THR A 179 1.78 13.80 -15.73
N PHE A 180 2.16 12.59 -15.29
CA PHE A 180 3.50 12.01 -15.50
C PHE A 180 3.82 11.76 -16.98
N ASN A 181 2.88 11.17 -17.74
CA ASN A 181 3.08 10.94 -19.18
C ASN A 181 3.05 12.25 -19.98
N LEU A 182 2.35 13.28 -19.51
CA LEU A 182 2.42 14.63 -20.07
C LEU A 182 3.71 15.38 -19.69
N SER A 183 4.25 15.21 -18.48
CA SER A 183 5.50 15.89 -18.10
C SER A 183 6.68 15.40 -18.92
N LEU A 184 6.77 14.09 -19.21
CA LEU A 184 7.74 13.51 -20.15
C LEU A 184 7.66 14.09 -21.57
N LYS A 185 6.53 14.72 -21.97
CA LYS A 185 6.35 15.41 -23.25
C LYS A 185 6.78 16.89 -23.22
N TYR A 186 6.94 17.49 -22.04
CA TYR A 186 7.15 18.93 -21.87
C TYR A 186 8.41 19.35 -21.11
N THR A 187 9.01 18.48 -20.29
CA THR A 187 10.32 18.67 -19.65
C THR A 187 11.32 17.59 -20.10
N SER A 188 12.50 17.49 -19.49
CA SER A 188 13.48 16.44 -19.76
C SER A 188 13.20 15.17 -18.95
N VAL A 189 13.69 14.01 -19.40
CA VAL A 189 13.60 12.75 -18.62
C VAL A 189 14.28 12.93 -17.26
N THR A 190 15.44 13.60 -17.22
CA THR A 190 16.17 13.98 -16.02
C THR A 190 15.31 14.75 -15.02
N SER A 191 14.74 15.88 -15.46
CA SER A 191 13.87 16.74 -14.64
C SER A 191 12.66 15.97 -14.14
N ASN A 192 12.05 15.16 -15.01
CA ASN A 192 10.90 14.33 -14.68
C ASN A 192 11.25 13.31 -13.58
N THR A 193 12.38 12.61 -13.68
CA THR A 193 12.86 11.65 -12.67
C THR A 193 13.19 12.34 -11.35
N ILE A 194 13.88 13.49 -11.38
CA ILE A 194 14.18 14.31 -10.19
C ILE A 194 12.89 14.71 -9.48
N LEU A 195 11.93 15.29 -10.20
CA LEU A 195 10.66 15.77 -9.61
C LEU A 195 9.75 14.61 -9.17
N SER A 196 9.76 13.49 -9.88
CA SER A 196 9.01 12.29 -9.49
C SER A 196 9.57 11.62 -8.24
N SER A 197 10.89 11.74 -7.97
CA SER A 197 11.50 11.23 -6.73
C SER A 197 10.95 11.91 -5.46
N VAL A 198 10.46 13.15 -5.57
CA VAL A 198 9.80 13.92 -4.50
C VAL A 198 8.50 13.26 -4.02
N SER A 199 7.89 12.38 -4.84
CA SER A 199 6.72 11.59 -4.44
C SER A 199 6.94 10.76 -3.17
N SER A 200 8.18 10.33 -2.92
CA SER A 200 8.57 9.63 -1.68
C SER A 200 8.47 10.54 -0.45
N LEU A 201 8.89 11.80 -0.58
CA LEU A 201 8.80 12.82 0.47
C LEU A 201 7.35 13.28 0.70
N PHE A 202 6.57 13.46 -0.36
CA PHE A 202 5.14 13.72 -0.23
C PHE A 202 4.40 12.53 0.40
N THR A 203 4.73 11.30 0.03
CA THR A 203 4.14 10.10 0.67
C THR A 203 4.49 10.04 2.16
N PHE A 204 5.72 10.40 2.55
CA PHE A 204 6.08 10.53 3.96
C PHE A 204 5.17 11.54 4.67
N VAL A 205 5.13 12.80 4.20
CA VAL A 205 4.33 13.87 4.83
C VAL A 205 2.84 13.52 4.92
N VAL A 206 2.25 13.01 3.83
CA VAL A 206 0.83 12.64 3.80
C VAL A 206 0.56 11.43 4.71
N SER A 207 1.50 10.48 4.86
CA SER A 207 1.36 9.36 5.82
C SER A 207 1.45 9.79 7.29
N LEU A 208 2.24 10.81 7.63
CA LEU A 208 2.27 11.37 8.98
C LEU A 208 0.89 11.96 9.34
N VAL A 209 0.28 12.70 8.41
CA VAL A 209 -0.99 13.40 8.61
C VAL A 209 -2.20 12.44 8.61
N PHE A 210 -2.32 11.56 7.62
CA PHE A 210 -3.55 10.79 7.38
C PHE A 210 -3.52 9.34 7.91
N LEU A 211 -2.33 8.75 8.14
CA LEU A 211 -2.18 7.39 8.68
C LEU A 211 -1.71 7.40 10.14
N GLY A 212 -1.40 8.57 10.71
CA GLY A 212 -0.82 8.69 12.04
C GLY A 212 0.55 8.00 12.15
N GLU A 213 1.32 7.92 11.06
CA GLU A 213 2.64 7.30 11.13
C GLU A 213 3.56 8.07 12.08
N LYS A 214 4.24 7.34 12.98
CA LYS A 214 5.21 7.95 13.89
C LYS A 214 6.32 8.63 13.07
N PHE A 215 6.47 9.93 13.26
CA PHE A 215 7.65 10.67 12.80
C PHE A 215 8.91 10.09 13.43
N THR A 216 9.99 10.00 12.67
CA THR A 216 11.31 9.59 13.16
C THR A 216 12.34 10.22 12.24
N TRP A 217 13.36 10.89 12.81
CA TRP A 217 14.44 11.51 12.02
C TRP A 217 15.13 10.51 11.08
N VAL A 218 15.26 9.25 11.50
CA VAL A 218 15.76 8.15 10.66
C VAL A 218 14.91 7.98 9.39
N LYS A 219 13.57 7.94 9.48
CA LYS A 219 12.69 7.85 8.29
C LYS A 219 12.90 9.04 7.35
N LEU A 220 12.85 10.26 7.88
CA LEU A 220 13.01 11.49 7.08
C LEU A 220 14.36 11.52 6.36
N LEU A 221 15.44 11.30 7.09
CA LEU A 221 16.80 11.28 6.53
C LEU A 221 16.96 10.17 5.49
N SER A 222 16.35 9.00 5.71
CA SER A 222 16.37 7.88 4.76
C SER A 222 15.63 8.18 3.45
N VAL A 223 14.46 8.83 3.52
CA VAL A 223 13.73 9.31 2.34
C VAL A 223 14.56 10.34 1.57
N LEU A 224 15.21 11.27 2.28
CA LEU A 224 16.11 12.25 1.68
C LEU A 224 17.35 11.60 1.03
N PHE A 225 17.90 10.52 1.59
CA PHE A 225 18.98 9.74 0.97
C PHE A 225 18.53 9.00 -0.30
N CYS A 226 17.35 8.36 -0.29
CA CYS A 226 16.77 7.76 -1.50
C CYS A 226 16.53 8.81 -2.60
N MET A 227 15.99 9.97 -2.23
CA MET A 227 15.75 11.08 -3.15
C MET A 227 17.07 11.64 -3.71
N ALA A 228 18.05 11.95 -2.85
CA ALA A 228 19.36 12.48 -3.26
C ALA A 228 20.14 11.49 -4.14
N GLY A 229 20.13 10.19 -3.82
CA GLY A 229 20.77 9.17 -4.64
C GLY A 229 20.13 9.07 -6.04
N THR A 230 18.81 9.14 -6.12
CA THR A 230 18.06 9.18 -7.41
C THR A 230 18.42 10.42 -8.23
N ILE A 231 18.58 11.58 -7.57
CA ILE A 231 19.00 12.83 -8.23
C ILE A 231 20.43 12.73 -8.78
N ILE A 232 21.37 12.16 -8.01
CA ILE A 232 22.77 12.02 -8.42
C ILE A 232 22.92 11.17 -9.68
N VAL A 233 22.21 10.03 -9.77
CA VAL A 233 22.26 9.18 -10.99
C VAL A 233 21.59 9.87 -12.18
N SER A 234 20.40 10.46 -11.98
CA SER A 234 19.69 11.22 -13.04
C SER A 234 20.56 12.32 -13.66
N LEU A 235 21.34 13.04 -12.85
CA LEU A 235 22.31 14.02 -13.34
C LEU A 235 23.51 13.37 -14.05
N GLY A 236 23.97 12.19 -13.62
CA GLY A 236 25.05 11.43 -14.26
C GLY A 236 24.68 10.91 -15.65
N ASP A 237 23.44 10.46 -15.85
CA ASP A 237 22.91 10.05 -17.16
C ASP A 237 22.87 11.25 -18.14
N SER A 238 22.51 12.42 -17.63
CA SER A 238 22.29 13.65 -18.40
C SER A 238 23.51 14.14 -19.17
N GLU A 239 24.71 13.83 -18.69
CA GLU A 239 25.96 14.19 -19.38
C GLU A 239 26.27 13.30 -20.59
N THR A 240 25.52 12.22 -20.81
CA THR A 240 25.67 11.34 -21.99
C THR A 240 24.67 11.67 -23.10
N GLY A 241 23.45 12.07 -22.72
CA GLY A 241 22.35 12.31 -23.65
C GLY A 241 22.33 13.75 -24.16
N LEU A 242 22.09 13.92 -25.46
CA LEU A 242 21.72 15.23 -26.00
C LEU A 242 20.36 15.62 -25.40
N SER A 243 20.39 16.46 -24.36
CA SER A 243 19.18 16.91 -23.66
C SER A 243 18.31 17.73 -24.61
N ALA A 244 17.32 17.08 -25.22
CA ALA A 244 16.41 17.68 -26.17
C ALA A 244 15.70 18.88 -25.52
N VAL A 245 15.77 20.04 -26.16
CA VAL A 245 15.23 21.29 -25.63
C VAL A 245 13.70 21.28 -25.72
N SER A 246 13.05 20.70 -24.71
CA SER A 246 11.59 20.64 -24.61
C SER A 246 10.99 22.05 -24.63
N SER A 247 9.90 22.24 -25.37
CA SER A 247 9.42 23.59 -25.73
C SER A 247 8.79 24.39 -24.57
N LYS A 248 8.47 23.75 -23.44
CA LYS A 248 7.84 24.35 -22.25
C LYS A 248 8.25 23.62 -20.95
N PRO A 249 9.55 23.65 -20.54
CA PRO A 249 10.06 22.85 -19.42
C PRO A 249 9.26 23.07 -18.14
N LEU A 250 9.01 24.34 -17.76
CA LEU A 250 8.23 24.73 -16.59
C LEU A 250 6.84 24.08 -16.52
N LEU A 251 6.18 23.86 -17.67
CA LEU A 251 4.87 23.18 -17.69
C LEU A 251 5.03 21.69 -17.37
N GLY A 252 6.05 21.03 -17.94
CA GLY A 252 6.37 19.65 -17.62
C GLY A 252 6.79 19.47 -16.17
N ASP A 253 7.59 20.40 -15.63
CA ASP A 253 8.05 20.35 -14.25
C ASP A 253 6.88 20.48 -13.24
N ILE A 254 5.94 21.40 -13.50
CA ILE A 254 4.71 21.53 -12.70
C ILE A 254 3.87 20.25 -12.80
N LEU A 255 3.75 19.65 -13.98
CA LEU A 255 2.97 18.41 -14.19
C LEU A 255 3.60 17.20 -13.47
N ALA A 256 4.92 17.08 -13.47
CA ALA A 256 5.64 16.04 -12.73
C ALA A 256 5.44 16.19 -11.20
N LEU A 257 5.51 17.42 -10.69
CA LEU A 257 5.29 17.70 -9.26
C LEU A 257 3.83 17.45 -8.84
N VAL A 258 2.87 17.78 -9.71
CA VAL A 258 1.45 17.45 -9.51
C VAL A 258 1.22 15.94 -9.52
N SER A 259 1.86 15.19 -10.42
CA SER A 259 1.83 13.73 -10.42
C SER A 259 2.36 13.16 -9.10
N ALA A 260 3.52 13.61 -8.65
CA ALA A 260 4.15 13.18 -7.41
C ALA A 260 3.23 13.38 -6.18
N GLY A 261 2.50 14.50 -6.13
CA GLY A 261 1.51 14.77 -5.08
C GLY A 261 0.27 13.88 -5.17
N LEU A 262 -0.30 13.70 -6.37
CA LEU A 262 -1.47 12.85 -6.59
C LEU A 262 -1.18 11.37 -6.30
N TYR A 263 0.01 10.89 -6.65
CA TYR A 263 0.47 9.53 -6.36
C TYR A 263 0.62 9.29 -4.85
N ALA A 264 1.16 10.26 -4.10
CA ALA A 264 1.23 10.19 -2.63
C ALA A 264 -0.16 10.13 -1.99
N VAL A 265 -1.12 10.92 -2.50
CA VAL A 265 -2.53 10.88 -2.06
C VAL A 265 -3.17 9.53 -2.40
N TYR A 266 -3.01 9.04 -3.64
CA TYR A 266 -3.49 7.73 -4.09
C TYR A 266 -3.00 6.59 -3.17
N ILE A 267 -1.70 6.57 -2.82
CA ILE A 267 -1.11 5.55 -1.95
C ILE A 267 -1.61 5.63 -0.51
N THR A 268 -1.76 6.85 0.01
CA THR A 268 -2.36 7.11 1.32
C THR A 268 -3.82 6.63 1.35
N LEU A 269 -4.59 6.91 0.30
CA LEU A 269 -5.98 6.48 0.19
C LEU A 269 -6.12 4.96 0.09
N ILE A 270 -5.22 4.25 -0.61
CA ILE A 270 -5.18 2.78 -0.58
C ILE A 270 -5.00 2.28 0.86
N ARG A 271 -4.00 2.79 1.59
CA ARG A 271 -3.73 2.35 2.96
C ARG A 271 -4.89 2.65 3.92
N LEU A 272 -5.52 3.82 3.76
CA LEU A 272 -6.59 4.32 4.62
C LEU A 272 -7.96 3.69 4.31
N LYS A 273 -8.22 3.31 3.05
CA LYS A 273 -9.51 2.76 2.60
C LYS A 273 -9.48 1.26 2.29
N LEU A 274 -8.33 0.59 2.39
CA LEU A 274 -8.18 -0.87 2.34
C LEU A 274 -7.28 -1.37 3.49
N PRO A 275 -7.70 -1.26 4.76
CA PRO A 275 -6.91 -1.72 5.91
C PRO A 275 -6.66 -3.24 5.88
N ASP A 276 -5.45 -3.66 6.26
CA ASP A 276 -5.00 -5.06 6.19
C ASP A 276 -5.33 -5.85 7.47
N ASN A 277 -6.48 -6.53 7.45
CA ASN A 277 -6.91 -7.53 8.43
C ASN A 277 -6.81 -7.07 9.90
N ASP A 278 -7.62 -6.08 10.25
CA ASP A 278 -7.92 -5.67 11.63
C ASP A 278 -8.84 -6.65 12.38
N GLY A 279 -9.37 -7.67 11.68
CA GLY A 279 -10.33 -8.65 12.21
C GLY A 279 -11.75 -8.10 12.41
N LYS A 280 -12.00 -6.82 12.10
CA LYS A 280 -13.29 -6.14 12.34
C LYS A 280 -13.94 -5.60 11.07
N SER A 281 -13.13 -5.16 10.11
CA SER A 281 -13.59 -4.50 8.88
C SER A 281 -13.82 -5.46 7.70
N GLY A 282 -13.34 -6.71 7.81
CA GLY A 282 -13.41 -7.76 6.79
C GLY A 282 -12.23 -7.75 5.79
N HIS A 283 -12.03 -8.86 5.08
CA HIS A 283 -10.97 -9.04 4.09
C HIS A 283 -11.26 -8.25 2.80
N ALA A 284 -10.46 -7.21 2.53
CA ALA A 284 -10.48 -6.48 1.26
C ALA A 284 -9.63 -7.22 0.20
N SER A 285 -10.21 -7.54 -0.97
CA SER A 285 -9.46 -8.18 -2.06
C SER A 285 -8.80 -7.13 -2.95
N MET A 286 -7.46 -7.02 -2.89
CA MET A 286 -6.72 -6.04 -3.68
C MET A 286 -6.84 -6.26 -5.21
N ALA A 287 -7.06 -7.50 -5.63
CA ALA A 287 -7.36 -7.81 -7.03
C ALA A 287 -8.73 -7.26 -7.45
N GLN A 288 -9.77 -7.34 -6.60
CA GLN A 288 -11.07 -6.73 -6.92
C GLN A 288 -10.98 -5.19 -6.94
N PHE A 289 -10.19 -4.60 -6.06
CA PHE A 289 -9.92 -3.16 -6.09
C PHE A 289 -9.29 -2.73 -7.41
N LEU A 290 -8.17 -3.35 -7.83
CA LEU A 290 -7.55 -3.06 -9.12
C LEU A 290 -8.49 -3.39 -10.29
N GLY A 291 -9.25 -4.49 -10.23
CA GLY A 291 -10.26 -4.84 -11.23
C GLY A 291 -11.30 -3.74 -11.44
N TYR A 292 -11.86 -3.20 -10.37
CA TYR A 292 -12.79 -2.07 -10.45
C TYR A 292 -12.10 -0.76 -10.84
N LEU A 293 -10.85 -0.51 -10.39
CA LEU A 293 -10.02 0.61 -10.83
C LEU A 293 -9.87 0.60 -12.37
N GLY A 294 -9.57 -0.57 -12.96
CA GLY A 294 -9.47 -0.79 -14.40
C GLY A 294 -10.79 -0.63 -15.14
N LEU A 295 -11.89 -1.12 -14.57
CA LEU A 295 -13.24 -0.95 -15.14
C LEU A 295 -13.65 0.53 -15.19
N PHE A 296 -13.41 1.28 -14.10
CA PHE A 296 -13.71 2.71 -14.06
C PHE A 296 -12.75 3.50 -14.96
N ASN A 297 -11.46 3.14 -15.03
CA ASN A 297 -10.52 3.72 -15.99
C ASN A 297 -11.02 3.54 -17.44
N LEU A 298 -11.39 2.32 -17.81
CA LEU A 298 -11.93 2.00 -19.14
C LEU A 298 -13.18 2.87 -19.42
N ILE A 299 -14.16 2.88 -18.53
CA ILE A 299 -15.44 3.60 -18.77
C ILE A 299 -15.28 5.12 -18.77
N ILE A 300 -14.53 5.69 -17.83
CA ILE A 300 -14.42 7.15 -17.64
C ILE A 300 -13.54 7.78 -18.74
N PHE A 301 -12.51 7.07 -19.21
CA PHE A 301 -11.58 7.61 -20.20
C PHE A 301 -11.80 7.11 -21.63
N LEU A 302 -12.72 6.16 -21.87
CA LEU A 302 -13.21 5.81 -23.21
C LEU A 302 -13.72 7.03 -24.01
N PRO A 303 -14.53 7.96 -23.46
CA PRO A 303 -14.95 9.18 -24.18
C PRO A 303 -13.76 10.05 -24.60
N VAL A 304 -12.72 10.15 -23.76
CA VAL A 304 -11.50 10.89 -24.06
C VAL A 304 -10.73 10.20 -25.19
N ALA A 305 -10.51 8.89 -25.09
CA ALA A 305 -9.84 8.09 -26.12
C ALA A 305 -10.58 8.15 -27.48
N LEU A 306 -11.91 8.08 -27.49
CA LEU A 306 -12.72 8.24 -28.70
C LEU A 306 -12.57 9.64 -29.31
N VAL A 307 -12.48 10.71 -28.51
CA VAL A 307 -12.22 12.06 -29.02
C VAL A 307 -10.82 12.16 -29.64
N LEU A 308 -9.78 11.54 -29.07
CA LEU A 308 -8.43 11.55 -29.65
C LEU A 308 -8.32 10.72 -30.96
N ASP A 309 -9.10 9.64 -31.09
CA ASP A 309 -9.20 8.85 -32.34
C ASP A 309 -9.95 9.65 -33.42
N LEU A 310 -11.14 10.17 -33.10
CA LEU A 310 -11.98 10.96 -34.03
C LEU A 310 -11.28 12.23 -34.53
N THR A 311 -10.53 12.93 -33.66
CA THR A 311 -9.71 14.10 -34.04
C THR A 311 -8.43 13.74 -34.80
N ASN A 312 -8.17 12.44 -35.03
CA ASN A 312 -6.99 11.90 -35.70
C ASN A 312 -5.64 12.25 -35.02
N LEU A 313 -5.69 12.72 -33.77
CA LEU A 313 -4.50 13.01 -32.96
C LEU A 313 -3.78 11.71 -32.57
N GLU A 314 -4.53 10.68 -32.19
CA GLU A 314 -4.00 9.36 -31.82
C GLU A 314 -4.83 8.21 -32.42
N PRO A 315 -4.76 7.96 -33.75
CA PRO A 315 -5.61 6.96 -34.39
C PRO A 315 -5.23 5.53 -33.99
N PHE A 316 -6.17 4.79 -33.40
CA PHE A 316 -5.96 3.39 -32.99
C PHE A 316 -5.54 2.50 -34.18
N CYS A 317 -6.06 2.80 -35.37
CA CYS A 317 -5.80 2.05 -36.60
C CYS A 317 -4.36 2.18 -37.15
N LYS A 318 -3.50 3.06 -36.60
CA LYS A 318 -2.08 3.13 -36.99
C LYS A 318 -1.21 2.07 -36.29
N LEU A 319 -1.74 1.38 -35.28
CA LEU A 319 -0.95 0.55 -34.37
C LEU A 319 -0.82 -0.89 -34.89
N THR A 320 0.40 -1.33 -35.17
CA THR A 320 0.66 -2.68 -35.70
C THR A 320 0.40 -3.76 -34.65
N TRP A 321 0.06 -4.99 -35.08
CA TRP A 321 -0.08 -6.13 -34.15
C TRP A 321 1.20 -6.36 -33.32
N LYS A 322 2.40 -6.07 -33.85
CA LYS A 322 3.64 -6.16 -33.04
C LYS A 322 3.63 -5.16 -31.88
N GLN A 323 3.29 -3.89 -32.14
CA GLN A 323 3.13 -2.87 -31.09
C GLN A 323 1.99 -3.23 -30.13
N PHE A 324 0.84 -3.71 -30.62
CA PHE A 324 -0.29 -4.06 -29.76
C PHE A 324 0.04 -5.21 -28.82
N GLY A 325 0.70 -6.25 -29.33
CA GLY A 325 1.20 -7.37 -28.53
C GLY A 325 2.23 -6.93 -27.48
N LEU A 326 3.13 -6.00 -27.80
CA LEU A 326 4.09 -5.43 -26.84
C LEU A 326 3.42 -4.57 -25.77
N ILE A 327 2.42 -3.75 -26.12
CA ILE A 327 1.67 -2.92 -25.16
C ILE A 327 0.83 -3.80 -24.23
N VAL A 328 0.15 -4.81 -24.75
CA VAL A 328 -0.62 -5.76 -23.93
C VAL A 328 0.30 -6.62 -23.06
N GLY A 329 1.42 -7.10 -23.60
CA GLY A 329 2.43 -7.83 -22.85
C GLY A 329 3.05 -7.01 -21.72
N LYS A 330 3.40 -5.74 -21.99
CA LYS A 330 3.79 -4.76 -20.97
C LYS A 330 2.68 -4.61 -19.93
N GLY A 331 1.47 -4.22 -20.34
CA GLY A 331 0.38 -3.93 -19.40
C GLY A 331 0.00 -5.11 -18.49
N LEU A 332 0.15 -6.35 -18.96
CA LEU A 332 -0.08 -7.55 -18.15
C LEU A 332 1.02 -7.83 -17.11
N LEU A 333 2.28 -7.54 -17.42
CA LEU A 333 3.41 -7.76 -16.51
C LEU A 333 3.66 -6.55 -15.60
N ASP A 334 3.69 -5.37 -16.18
CA ASP A 334 4.06 -4.11 -15.55
C ASP A 334 2.91 -3.52 -14.72
N ASN A 335 1.73 -3.33 -15.32
CA ASN A 335 0.59 -2.80 -14.58
C ASN A 335 -0.12 -3.90 -13.80
N VAL A 336 -0.74 -4.88 -14.49
CA VAL A 336 -1.58 -5.88 -13.83
C VAL A 336 -0.81 -6.63 -12.74
N LEU A 337 0.31 -7.29 -13.08
CA LEU A 337 1.09 -8.05 -12.09
C LEU A 337 1.89 -7.16 -11.12
N SER A 338 2.70 -6.20 -11.61
CA SER A 338 3.56 -5.42 -10.73
C SER A 338 2.78 -4.51 -9.78
N ASP A 339 1.78 -3.76 -10.26
CA ASP A 339 1.02 -2.86 -9.37
C ASP A 339 0.19 -3.64 -8.32
N TYR A 340 -0.20 -4.90 -8.60
CA TYR A 340 -0.78 -5.80 -7.61
C TYR A 340 0.21 -6.25 -6.53
N LEU A 341 1.44 -6.62 -6.90
CA LEU A 341 2.50 -6.99 -5.96
C LEU A 341 2.91 -5.78 -5.11
N TRP A 342 3.10 -4.63 -5.77
CA TRP A 342 3.45 -3.37 -5.13
C TRP A 342 2.38 -2.89 -4.16
N ALA A 343 1.11 -2.85 -4.56
CA ALA A 343 0.05 -2.38 -3.69
C ALA A 343 -0.20 -3.36 -2.52
N LYS A 344 0.11 -4.66 -2.68
CA LYS A 344 0.25 -5.59 -1.55
C LYS A 344 1.43 -5.25 -0.62
N ALA A 345 2.58 -4.86 -1.17
CA ALA A 345 3.74 -4.44 -0.37
C ALA A 345 3.45 -3.19 0.47
N VAL A 346 2.70 -2.23 -0.09
CA VAL A 346 2.23 -1.02 0.59
C VAL A 346 1.40 -1.37 1.82
N LEU A 347 0.48 -2.33 1.71
CA LEU A 347 -0.31 -2.81 2.84
C LEU A 347 0.58 -3.47 3.91
N LEU A 348 1.49 -4.36 3.48
CA LEU A 348 2.35 -5.19 4.35
C LEU A 348 3.50 -4.45 5.06
N THR A 349 3.97 -3.32 4.53
CA THR A 349 5.11 -2.54 5.06
C THR A 349 4.65 -1.21 5.67
N THR A 350 5.10 -0.07 5.13
CA THR A 350 4.44 1.23 5.27
C THR A 350 4.34 1.91 3.91
N THR A 351 3.50 2.93 3.76
CA THR A 351 3.44 3.70 2.50
C THR A 351 4.80 4.31 2.19
N THR A 352 5.46 4.87 3.21
CA THR A 352 6.81 5.45 3.08
C THR A 352 7.86 4.40 2.69
N VAL A 353 7.86 3.21 3.32
CA VAL A 353 8.80 2.12 2.99
C VAL A 353 8.55 1.56 1.59
N ALA A 354 7.30 1.51 1.13
CA ALA A 354 6.99 1.11 -0.24
C ALA A 354 7.48 2.15 -1.27
N THR A 355 7.19 3.45 -1.09
CA THR A 355 7.55 4.46 -2.10
C THR A 355 9.04 4.80 -2.11
N ALA A 356 9.68 4.97 -0.95
CA ALA A 356 11.15 5.14 -0.89
C ALA A 356 11.90 3.81 -1.13
N GLY A 357 11.20 2.67 -0.99
CA GLY A 357 11.72 1.34 -1.33
C GLY A 357 11.87 1.12 -2.83
N LEU A 358 10.98 1.68 -3.65
CA LEU A 358 11.09 1.63 -5.12
C LEU A 358 12.38 2.25 -5.66
N SER A 359 12.99 3.21 -4.94
CA SER A 359 14.30 3.77 -5.33
C SER A 359 15.39 2.71 -5.50
N ILE A 360 15.26 1.51 -4.93
CA ILE A 360 16.18 0.37 -5.16
C ILE A 360 16.31 -0.03 -6.65
N GLN A 361 15.41 0.46 -7.51
CA GLN A 361 15.58 0.40 -8.98
C GLN A 361 16.88 1.06 -9.45
N VAL A 362 17.34 2.14 -8.80
CA VAL A 362 18.56 2.89 -9.17
C VAL A 362 19.84 2.02 -9.04
N PRO A 363 20.19 1.45 -7.87
CA PRO A 363 21.33 0.54 -7.78
C PRO A 363 21.14 -0.75 -8.60
N LEU A 364 19.91 -1.22 -8.79
CA LEU A 364 19.62 -2.42 -9.57
C LEU A 364 19.86 -2.20 -11.08
N ALA A 365 19.46 -1.05 -11.62
CA ALA A 365 19.74 -0.66 -13.00
C ALA A 365 21.25 -0.54 -13.26
N ALA A 366 21.97 0.19 -12.39
CA ALA A 366 23.43 0.32 -12.48
C ALA A 366 24.18 -1.04 -12.44
N ILE A 367 23.65 -2.04 -11.73
CA ILE A 367 24.16 -3.42 -11.78
C ILE A 367 23.88 -4.07 -13.13
N VAL A 368 22.68 -3.92 -13.68
CA VAL A 368 22.29 -4.46 -15.00
C VAL A 368 23.14 -3.84 -16.12
N ASP A 369 23.32 -2.52 -16.14
CA ASP A 369 24.12 -1.84 -17.16
C ASP A 369 25.61 -2.22 -17.10
N SER A 370 26.15 -2.39 -15.89
CA SER A 370 27.50 -2.91 -15.67
C SER A 370 27.66 -4.36 -16.17
N LEU A 371 26.65 -5.21 -15.97
CA LEU A 371 26.62 -6.59 -16.51
C LEU A 371 26.47 -6.63 -18.04
N ILE A 372 25.85 -5.62 -18.65
CA ILE A 372 25.77 -5.44 -20.12
C ILE A 372 27.12 -4.98 -20.71
N GLY A 373 28.05 -4.51 -19.85
CA GLY A 373 29.42 -4.13 -20.24
C GLY A 373 29.65 -2.61 -20.30
N ASN A 374 28.69 -1.79 -19.88
CA ASN A 374 28.89 -0.35 -19.73
C ASN A 374 29.82 -0.07 -18.53
N ALA A 375 30.81 0.80 -18.70
CA ALA A 375 31.71 1.16 -17.61
C ALA A 375 30.95 1.98 -16.54
N PRO A 376 30.86 1.52 -15.28
CA PRO A 376 30.06 2.20 -14.26
C PRO A 376 30.69 3.56 -13.92
N ARG A 377 29.90 4.64 -14.01
CA ARG A 377 30.39 5.99 -13.72
C ARG A 377 30.39 6.22 -12.21
N LEU A 378 31.25 7.14 -11.76
CA LEU A 378 31.39 7.46 -10.34
C LEU A 378 30.10 8.09 -9.75
N MET A 379 29.30 8.78 -10.58
CA MET A 379 28.01 9.35 -10.17
C MET A 379 26.98 8.24 -9.94
N ASP A 380 26.85 7.30 -10.88
CA ASP A 380 25.93 6.15 -10.79
C ASP A 380 26.21 5.35 -9.52
N GLY A 381 27.49 5.03 -9.26
CA GLY A 381 27.93 4.33 -8.06
C GLY A 381 27.68 5.10 -6.76
N LEU A 382 27.90 6.43 -6.74
CA LEU A 382 27.64 7.27 -5.58
C LEU A 382 26.14 7.40 -5.29
N GLY A 383 25.31 7.58 -6.33
CA GLY A 383 23.86 7.66 -6.22
C GLY A 383 23.24 6.33 -5.79
N ALA A 384 23.69 5.21 -6.39
CA ALA A 384 23.35 3.85 -5.98
C ALA A 384 23.66 3.58 -4.50
N LEU A 385 24.83 4.01 -4.01
CA LEU A 385 25.22 3.87 -2.60
C LEU A 385 24.34 4.74 -1.69
N ALA A 386 24.05 6.00 -2.07
CA ALA A 386 23.17 6.89 -1.32
C ALA A 386 21.74 6.32 -1.21
N VAL A 387 21.20 5.76 -2.31
CA VAL A 387 19.93 5.02 -2.29
C VAL A 387 19.99 3.81 -1.35
N LEU A 388 21.05 3.01 -1.40
CA LEU A 388 21.17 1.82 -0.55
C LEU A 388 21.22 2.18 0.95
N ILE A 389 21.91 3.26 1.30
CA ILE A 389 21.93 3.82 2.66
C ILE A 389 20.52 4.24 3.10
N GLY A 390 19.76 4.93 2.23
CA GLY A 390 18.36 5.28 2.50
C GLY A 390 17.45 4.05 2.64
N PHE A 391 17.59 3.05 1.77
CA PHE A 391 16.81 1.82 1.80
C PHE A 391 17.05 1.00 3.08
N VAL A 392 18.30 0.91 3.54
CA VAL A 392 18.63 0.27 4.82
C VAL A 392 18.10 1.10 5.98
N GLY A 393 18.31 2.42 5.96
CA GLY A 393 17.88 3.34 7.02
C GLY A 393 16.36 3.30 7.28
N ILE A 394 15.54 3.29 6.22
CA ILE A 394 14.08 3.27 6.36
C ILE A 394 13.53 1.91 6.84
N ASN A 395 14.33 0.85 6.71
CA ASN A 395 14.00 -0.50 7.19
C ASN A 395 14.47 -0.80 8.62
N ILE A 396 15.29 0.05 9.23
CA ILE A 396 15.66 -0.07 10.64
C ILE A 396 14.41 0.29 11.49
N PRO A 397 13.90 -0.63 12.33
CA PRO A 397 12.74 -0.33 13.17
C PRO A 397 13.08 0.76 14.18
N SER A 398 12.25 1.81 14.27
CA SER A 398 12.48 2.97 15.16
C SER A 398 12.76 2.59 16.62
N ASP A 399 12.21 1.48 17.09
CA ASP A 399 12.40 0.92 18.43
C ASP A 399 13.87 0.60 18.76
N ALA A 400 14.71 0.31 17.76
CA ALA A 400 16.14 0.05 17.95
C ALA A 400 16.89 1.30 18.42
N PHE A 401 16.63 2.45 17.79
CA PHE A 401 17.21 3.74 18.20
C PHE A 401 16.60 4.24 19.52
N SER A 402 15.30 4.02 19.74
CA SER A 402 14.65 4.32 21.03
C SER A 402 15.26 3.52 22.18
N ARG A 403 15.60 2.24 21.97
CA ARG A 403 16.36 1.43 22.95
C ARG A 403 17.75 1.99 23.20
N SER A 404 18.49 2.37 22.16
CA SER A 404 19.83 2.95 22.33
C SER A 404 19.79 4.24 23.16
N LYS A 405 18.83 5.14 22.88
CA LYS A 405 18.70 6.41 23.61
C LYS A 405 18.15 6.21 25.03
N GLY A 406 17.27 5.23 25.24
CA GLY A 406 16.83 4.83 26.58
C GLY A 406 17.97 4.27 27.44
N ALA A 407 18.81 3.41 26.86
CA ALA A 407 19.97 2.84 27.55
C ALA A 407 21.02 3.91 27.89
N SER A 408 21.32 4.86 26.99
CA SER A 408 22.24 5.96 27.31
C SER A 408 21.69 6.88 28.40
N ILE A 409 20.39 7.18 28.41
CA ILE A 409 19.75 7.98 29.47
C ILE A 409 19.73 7.22 30.81
N GLN A 410 19.60 5.89 30.82
CA GLN A 410 19.73 5.09 32.04
C GLN A 410 21.17 5.14 32.58
N LEU A 411 22.17 4.91 31.73
CA LEU A 411 23.58 4.97 32.12
C LEU A 411 23.99 6.37 32.63
N GLU A 412 23.51 7.44 32.00
CA GLU A 412 23.82 8.81 32.43
C GLU A 412 23.14 9.15 33.78
N ASN A 413 21.87 8.77 33.97
CA ASN A 413 21.18 8.90 35.26
C ASN A 413 21.83 8.05 36.37
N GLU A 414 22.39 6.89 36.04
CA GLU A 414 23.09 6.00 36.98
C GLU A 414 24.44 6.61 37.41
N ASN A 415 25.20 7.19 36.46
CA ASN A 415 26.44 7.94 36.73
C ASN A 415 26.20 9.20 37.59
N VAL A 416 25.13 9.94 37.33
CA VAL A 416 24.74 11.09 38.17
C VAL A 416 24.43 10.61 39.59
N ARG A 417 23.68 9.51 39.73
CA ARG A 417 23.34 8.94 41.05
C ARG A 417 24.55 8.51 41.86
N SER A 418 25.56 7.87 41.26
CA SER A 418 26.78 7.52 41.98
C SER A 418 27.56 8.76 42.43
N THR A 419 27.57 9.82 41.61
CA THR A 419 28.28 11.07 41.93
C THR A 419 27.63 11.84 43.10
N ASP A 420 26.30 11.87 43.16
CA ASP A 420 25.55 12.40 44.32
C ASP A 420 25.74 11.54 45.60
N GLN A 421 26.00 10.24 45.44
CA GLN A 421 26.11 9.31 46.56
C GLN A 421 27.51 9.31 47.21
N ASP A 422 28.58 9.44 46.42
CA ASP A 422 29.95 9.62 46.93
C ASP A 422 30.16 11.01 47.57
N SER A 423 29.54 12.07 47.03
CA SER A 423 29.66 13.42 47.58
C SER A 423 28.97 13.61 48.95
N LEU A 424 28.07 12.69 49.33
CA LEU A 424 27.44 12.62 50.64
C LEU A 424 28.26 11.85 51.70
N SER A 425 29.41 11.25 51.35
CA SER A 425 30.20 10.40 52.25
C SER A 425 31.47 11.08 52.84
N LEU A 426 31.41 12.38 53.13
CA LEU A 426 32.48 13.08 53.86
C LEU A 426 32.58 12.57 55.32
N PRO A 427 33.73 12.05 55.77
CA PRO A 427 33.87 11.51 57.12
C PRO A 427 33.90 12.62 58.17
N GLN A 428 33.12 12.49 59.24
CA GLN A 428 33.20 13.38 60.40
C GLN A 428 34.50 13.10 61.19
N THR A 429 35.49 13.98 61.07
CA THR A 429 36.73 13.91 61.83
C THR A 429 36.48 14.24 63.30
N THR A 430 36.35 13.21 64.15
CA THR A 430 36.17 13.38 65.60
C THR A 430 37.44 13.95 66.24
N VAL A 431 37.37 15.20 66.75
CA VAL A 431 38.44 15.80 67.54
C VAL A 431 38.39 15.21 68.96
N GLY A 432 39.25 14.24 69.24
CA GLY A 432 39.43 13.62 70.56
C GLY A 432 40.67 14.15 71.28
N ILE A 433 40.57 14.34 72.59
CA ILE A 433 41.60 14.97 73.44
C ILE A 433 42.63 13.94 73.92
N SER A 434 43.92 14.23 73.71
CA SER A 434 45.02 14.09 74.70
C SER A 434 46.30 14.75 74.20
#